data_AF-A0A9W8SAE1-F1
#
_entry.id   AF-A0A9W8SAE1-F1
#
_cell.length_a   1.000
_cell.length_b   1.000
_cell.length_c   1.000
_cell.angle_alpha   90.00
_cell.angle_beta   90.00
_cell.angle_gamma   90.00
#
_symmetry.space_group_name_H-M   'P 1'
#
loop_
_entity.id
_entity.type
_entity.pdbx_description
1 polymer ?
#
loop_
_entity_poly.entity_id
_entity_poly.type
_entity_poly.pdbx_seq_one_letter_code
_entity_poly.pdbx_strand_id
1 'polypeptide(L)'
;MASQASTQTPLPRVSIQFCTQCKWMLRAAYYAQELLSTFSTGLGEVALQPSTGGTFIVSITHQAPGSTEAASTKVLWDRREDGGFPETKELKRRVRDVIEPDRDLGHVDRDHGKKREEAKKQEEEKKEPAETGEKKCEDCQ
;
A
#
# COMPACT_ATOMS: atom_id res chain seq x y z
N MET A 1 33.25 -17.04 -12.39
CA MET A 1 32.38 -17.70 -11.39
C MET A 1 32.16 -16.71 -10.26
N ALA A 2 30.99 -16.08 -10.18
CA ALA A 2 30.68 -15.16 -9.10
C ALA A 2 30.27 -15.98 -7.87
N SER A 3 31.11 -15.95 -6.84
CA SER A 3 30.83 -16.56 -5.54
C SER A 3 29.56 -15.90 -4.98
N GLN A 4 28.50 -16.68 -4.79
CA GLN A 4 27.31 -16.23 -4.07
C GLN A 4 27.71 -16.08 -2.60
N ALA A 5 28.17 -14.90 -2.22
CA ALA A 5 28.28 -14.55 -0.82
C ALA A 5 26.86 -14.49 -0.24
N SER A 6 26.51 -15.47 0.59
CA SER A 6 25.26 -15.49 1.35
C SER A 6 25.30 -14.39 2.41
N THR A 7 25.10 -13.14 1.98
CA THR A 7 24.92 -12.01 2.90
C THR A 7 23.55 -12.14 3.53
N GLN A 8 23.51 -12.51 4.81
CA GLN A 8 22.29 -12.49 5.60
C GLN A 8 21.76 -11.06 5.59
N THR A 9 20.68 -10.84 4.85
CA THR A 9 20.05 -9.53 4.76
C THR A 9 19.23 -9.31 6.02
N PRO A 10 19.34 -8.17 6.71
CA PRO A 10 18.53 -7.91 7.89
C PRO A 10 17.05 -7.88 7.49
N LEU A 11 16.24 -8.74 8.12
CA LEU A 11 14.80 -8.80 7.95
C LEU A 11 14.13 -7.97 9.06
N PRO A 12 12.98 -7.32 8.81
CA PRO A 12 12.22 -7.29 7.56
C PRO A 12 12.85 -6.43 6.46
N ARG A 13 12.87 -6.94 5.22
CA ARG A 13 13.43 -6.27 4.04
C ARG A 13 12.30 -5.80 3.13
N VAL A 14 12.23 -4.50 2.85
CA VAL A 14 11.34 -3.97 1.80
C VAL A 14 12.13 -3.77 0.51
N SER A 15 11.60 -4.21 -0.62
CA SER A 15 12.17 -3.93 -1.94
C SER A 15 11.20 -3.15 -2.81
N ILE A 16 11.68 -2.09 -3.43
CA ILE A 16 10.95 -1.23 -4.34
C ILE A 16 11.58 -1.36 -5.72
N GLN A 17 10.94 -2.14 -6.58
CA GLN A 17 11.35 -2.28 -7.97
C GLN A 17 10.73 -1.16 -8.81
N PHE A 18 11.54 -0.41 -9.55
CA PHE A 18 11.08 0.77 -10.29
C PHE A 18 11.66 0.86 -11.71
N CYS A 19 10.83 1.33 -12.64
CA CYS A 19 11.23 1.62 -14.01
C CYS A 19 12.21 2.80 -14.08
N THR A 20 13.45 2.56 -14.51
CA THR A 20 14.48 3.61 -14.68
C THR A 20 14.15 4.53 -15.86
N GLN A 21 13.66 3.98 -16.97
CA GLN A 21 13.30 4.74 -18.17
C GLN A 21 12.12 5.70 -17.93
N CYS A 22 11.28 5.38 -16.95
CA CYS A 22 10.10 6.15 -16.60
C CYS A 22 10.40 7.30 -15.62
N LYS A 23 11.68 7.47 -15.23
CA LYS A 23 12.14 8.47 -14.25
C LYS A 23 11.47 8.34 -12.87
N TRP A 24 11.10 7.12 -12.47
CA TRP A 24 10.41 6.87 -11.18
C TRP A 24 11.36 6.70 -9.99
N MET A 25 12.67 6.82 -10.20
CA MET A 25 13.69 6.73 -9.14
C MET A 25 13.40 7.66 -7.97
N LEU A 26 13.08 8.93 -8.23
CA LEU A 26 12.78 9.92 -7.17
C LEU A 26 11.55 9.52 -6.36
N ARG A 27 10.55 8.93 -7.02
CA ARG A 27 9.35 8.45 -6.35
C ARG A 27 9.66 7.24 -5.47
N ALA A 28 10.44 6.29 -5.98
CA ALA A 28 10.88 5.14 -5.22
C ALA A 28 11.71 5.54 -3.99
N ALA A 29 12.64 6.49 -4.15
CA ALA A 29 13.45 7.04 -3.07
C ALA A 29 12.59 7.76 -2.01
N TYR A 30 11.57 8.52 -2.44
CA TYR A 30 10.61 9.14 -1.51
C TYR A 30 9.88 8.10 -0.65
N TYR A 31 9.34 7.04 -1.25
CA TYR A 31 8.70 5.98 -0.46
C TYR A 31 9.67 5.28 0.48
N ALA A 32 10.91 5.05 0.06
CA ALA A 32 11.93 4.47 0.93
C ALA A 32 12.21 5.35 2.16
N GLN A 33 12.32 6.68 1.96
CA GLN A 33 12.48 7.64 3.07
C GLN A 33 11.27 7.63 4.01
N GLU A 34 10.05 7.62 3.47
CA GLU A 34 8.82 7.56 4.26
C GLU A 34 8.70 6.29 5.11
N LEU A 35 9.14 5.15 4.58
CA LEU A 35 9.14 3.88 5.31
C LEU A 35 10.20 3.87 6.41
N LEU A 36 11.43 4.28 6.09
CA LEU A 36 12.53 4.34 7.08
C LEU A 36 12.25 5.35 8.18
N SER A 37 11.63 6.50 7.87
CA SER A 37 11.27 7.50 8.89
C SER A 37 10.15 7.03 9.82
N THR A 38 9.22 6.20 9.31
CA THR A 38 8.08 5.70 10.10
C THR A 38 8.46 4.50 10.96
N PHE A 39 9.19 3.54 10.39
CA PHE A 39 9.47 2.27 11.06
C PHE A 39 10.84 2.25 11.75
N SER A 40 11.77 3.14 11.37
CA SER A 40 13.11 3.24 11.96
C SER A 40 13.77 1.85 12.08
N THR A 41 14.07 1.39 13.28
CA THR A 41 14.71 0.10 13.58
C THR A 41 13.80 -1.12 13.38
N GLY A 42 12.51 -0.92 13.09
CA GLY A 42 11.57 -2.01 12.79
C GLY A 42 11.74 -2.60 11.39
N LEU A 43 12.48 -1.92 10.51
CA LEU A 43 12.89 -2.45 9.20
C LEU A 43 14.39 -2.73 9.22
N GLY A 44 14.78 -3.87 8.65
CA GLY A 44 16.18 -4.21 8.45
C GLY A 44 16.82 -3.39 7.33
N GLU A 45 16.14 -3.33 6.18
CA GLU A 45 16.56 -2.48 5.06
C GLU A 45 15.41 -2.13 4.11
N VAL A 46 15.62 -1.08 3.31
CA VAL A 46 14.81 -0.77 2.13
C VAL A 46 15.70 -0.74 0.89
N ALA A 47 15.45 -1.66 -0.04
CA ALA A 47 16.21 -1.82 -1.26
C ALA A 47 15.51 -1.15 -2.45
N LEU A 48 16.24 -0.30 -3.17
CA LEU A 48 15.79 0.28 -4.44
C LEU A 48 16.33 -0.57 -5.60
N GLN A 49 15.44 -1.18 -6.38
CA GLN A 49 15.79 -2.12 -7.44
C GLN A 49 15.46 -1.52 -8.83
N PRO A 50 16.48 -1.12 -9.62
CA PRO A 50 16.29 -0.70 -11.00
C PRO A 50 15.64 -1.80 -11.85
N SER A 51 14.64 -1.44 -12.65
CA SER A 51 13.95 -2.32 -13.59
C SER A 51 13.52 -1.53 -14.84
N THR A 52 12.89 -2.22 -15.79
CA THR A 52 12.36 -1.66 -17.04
C THR A 52 10.88 -2.01 -17.20
N GLY A 53 10.25 -1.58 -18.29
CA GLY A 53 8.89 -1.99 -18.65
C GLY A 53 7.77 -1.40 -17.80
N GLY A 54 7.91 -0.17 -17.31
CA GLY A 54 6.83 0.50 -16.56
C GLY A 54 6.50 -0.18 -15.23
N THR A 55 7.45 -0.92 -14.67
CA THR A 55 7.28 -1.67 -13.42
C THR A 55 7.43 -0.76 -12.20
N PHE A 56 6.49 -0.88 -11.27
CA PHE A 56 6.58 -0.29 -9.94
C PHE A 56 5.95 -1.26 -8.94
N ILE A 57 6.78 -2.05 -8.27
CA ILE A 57 6.35 -3.12 -7.38
C ILE A 57 7.04 -2.91 -6.03
N VAL A 58 6.25 -2.95 -4.96
CA VAL A 58 6.76 -2.95 -3.58
C VAL A 58 6.50 -4.31 -2.98
N SER A 59 7.54 -4.97 -2.48
CA SER A 59 7.43 -6.24 -1.80
C SER A 59 8.18 -6.23 -0.48
N ILE A 60 7.76 -7.08 0.46
CA ILE A 60 8.39 -7.25 1.75
C ILE A 60 8.78 -8.71 1.93
N THR A 61 10.03 -8.93 2.29
CA THR A 61 10.54 -10.22 2.75
C THR A 61 10.64 -10.16 4.26
N HIS A 62 9.96 -11.08 4.94
CA HIS A 62 9.98 -11.18 6.39
C HIS A 62 10.09 -12.64 6.82
N GLN A 63 10.50 -12.86 8.06
CA GLN A 63 10.58 -14.17 8.68
C GLN A 63 10.00 -14.04 10.09
N ALA A 64 9.19 -15.01 10.51
CA ALA A 64 8.65 -14.99 11.86
C ALA A 64 9.77 -15.24 12.89
N PRO A 65 9.86 -14.46 13.98
CA PRO A 65 10.84 -14.67 15.03
C PRO A 65 10.73 -16.09 15.60
N GLY A 66 11.84 -16.85 15.59
CA GLY A 66 11.87 -18.22 16.10
C GLY A 66 11.35 -19.31 15.14
N SER A 67 10.98 -18.96 13.90
CA SER A 67 10.64 -19.96 12.87
C SER A 67 11.90 -20.48 12.18
N THR A 68 11.97 -21.80 11.98
CA THR A 68 12.94 -22.48 11.10
C THR A 68 12.53 -22.43 9.64
N GLU A 69 11.40 -21.78 9.34
CA GLU A 69 10.86 -21.65 7.99
C GLU A 69 11.65 -20.63 7.17
N ALA A 70 11.71 -20.88 5.87
CA ALA A 70 12.33 -19.96 4.92
C ALA A 70 11.60 -18.60 4.93
N ALA A 71 12.36 -17.51 4.79
CA ALA A 71 11.79 -16.18 4.72
C ALA A 71 10.73 -16.09 3.61
N SER A 72 9.56 -15.53 3.94
CA SER A 72 8.45 -15.36 3.01
C SER A 72 8.47 -13.97 2.39
N THR A 73 8.27 -13.89 1.08
CA THR A 73 8.13 -12.63 0.35
C THR A 73 6.68 -12.39 -0.03
N LYS A 74 6.15 -11.21 0.33
CA LYS A 74 4.79 -10.77 0.01
C LYS A 74 4.83 -9.48 -0.80
N VAL A 75 4.06 -9.43 -1.89
CA VAL A 75 3.85 -8.19 -2.66
C VAL A 75 2.88 -7.30 -1.89
N LEU A 76 3.32 -6.08 -1.59
CA LEU A 76 2.52 -5.07 -0.92
C LEU A 76 1.81 -4.14 -1.90
N TRP A 77 2.40 -3.92 -3.07
CA TRP A 77 1.81 -3.09 -4.13
C TRP A 77 2.35 -3.48 -5.49
N ASP A 78 1.49 -3.57 -6.49
CA ASP A 78 1.86 -3.63 -7.90
C ASP A 78 1.10 -2.56 -8.67
N ARG A 79 1.82 -1.67 -9.35
CA ARG A 79 1.21 -0.63 -10.18
C ARG A 79 0.22 -1.18 -11.22
N ARG A 80 0.44 -2.37 -11.76
CA ARG A 80 -0.42 -2.98 -12.78
C ARG A 80 -1.73 -3.48 -12.17
N GLU A 81 -1.66 -4.09 -11.00
CA GLU A 81 -2.80 -4.69 -10.31
C GLU A 81 -3.59 -3.67 -9.48
N ASP A 82 -2.89 -2.85 -8.69
CA ASP A 82 -3.49 -1.85 -7.79
C ASP A 82 -3.81 -0.50 -8.49
N GLY A 83 -3.48 -0.35 -9.77
CA GLY A 83 -3.91 0.80 -10.58
C GLY A 83 -3.21 2.12 -10.23
N GLY A 84 -1.88 2.17 -10.36
CA GLY A 84 -1.11 3.41 -10.19
C GLY A 84 -0.09 3.36 -9.06
N PHE A 85 0.13 4.49 -8.39
CA PHE A 85 1.10 4.61 -7.30
C PHE A 85 0.40 4.58 -5.94
N PRO A 86 0.98 3.93 -4.93
CA PRO A 86 0.37 3.87 -3.61
C PRO A 86 0.31 5.26 -2.96
N GLU A 87 -0.76 5.54 -2.24
CA GLU A 87 -0.73 6.63 -1.26
C GLU A 87 0.26 6.28 -0.13
N THR A 88 1.03 7.25 0.35
CA THR A 88 2.02 7.04 1.42
C THR A 88 1.41 6.38 2.66
N LYS A 89 0.18 6.75 3.01
CA LYS A 89 -0.57 6.18 4.15
C LYS A 89 -0.90 4.70 3.94
N GLU A 90 -1.28 4.35 2.71
CA GLU A 90 -1.65 2.98 2.34
C GLU A 90 -0.44 2.05 2.35
N LEU A 91 0.67 2.53 1.80
CA LEU A 91 1.90 1.76 1.84
C LEU A 91 2.36 1.50 3.28
N LYS A 92 2.31 2.51 4.15
CA LYS A 92 2.68 2.37 5.57
C LYS A 92 1.79 1.36 6.29
N ARG A 93 0.47 1.38 6.07
CA ARG A 93 -0.43 0.37 6.64
C ARG A 93 -0.11 -1.03 6.17
N ARG A 94 -0.01 -1.24 4.85
CA ARG A 94 0.28 -2.58 4.29
C ARG A 94 1.62 -3.14 4.80
N VAL A 95 2.62 -2.28 5.04
CA VAL A 95 3.88 -2.69 5.69
C VAL A 95 3.63 -3.06 7.16
N ARG A 96 2.94 -2.21 7.92
CA ARG A 96 2.65 -2.43 9.35
C ARG A 96 1.86 -3.72 9.58
N ASP A 97 0.86 -4.00 8.76
CA ASP A 97 0.05 -5.23 8.86
C ASP A 97 0.88 -6.51 8.68
N VAL A 98 2.06 -6.41 8.06
CA VAL A 98 2.98 -7.56 7.87
C VAL A 98 4.03 -7.65 8.98
N ILE A 99 4.58 -6.52 9.43
CA ILE A 99 5.69 -6.54 10.41
C ILE A 99 5.20 -6.52 11.86
N GLU A 100 4.18 -5.71 12.17
CA GLU A 100 3.73 -5.39 13.52
C GLU A 100 2.22 -5.04 13.47
N PRO A 101 1.32 -6.02 13.34
CA PRO A 101 -0.11 -5.76 13.16
C PRO A 101 -0.73 -4.96 14.32
N ASP A 102 -0.20 -5.14 15.54
CA ASP A 102 -0.68 -4.48 16.76
C ASP A 102 -0.15 -3.05 16.96
N ARG A 103 0.73 -2.55 16.09
CA ARG A 103 1.33 -1.22 16.23
C ARG A 103 0.40 -0.13 15.68
N ASP A 104 -0.01 0.79 16.55
CA ASP A 104 -0.80 1.97 16.14
C ASP A 104 0.08 2.98 15.38
N LEU A 105 -0.29 3.29 14.13
CA LEU A 105 0.36 4.32 13.32
C LEU A 105 -0.25 5.73 13.53
N GLY A 106 -1.15 5.87 14.51
CA GLY A 106 -1.76 7.13 14.91
C GLY A 106 -2.62 7.74 13.79
N HIS A 107 -2.19 8.89 13.25
CA HIS A 107 -2.95 9.65 12.24
C HIS A 107 -3.21 8.84 10.96
N VAL A 108 -2.30 7.92 10.61
CA VAL A 108 -2.45 7.08 9.42
C VAL A 108 -3.67 6.16 9.54
N ASP A 109 -3.97 5.66 10.73
CA ASP A 109 -5.07 4.71 10.96
C ASP A 109 -6.40 5.42 11.20
N ARG A 110 -6.38 6.57 11.90
CA ARG A 110 -7.57 7.41 12.14
C ARG A 110 -8.16 7.96 10.84
N ASP A 111 -7.33 8.32 9.87
CA ASP A 111 -7.80 8.83 8.57
C ASP A 111 -8.46 7.73 7.72
N HIS A 112 -8.12 6.46 7.94
CA HIS A 112 -8.74 5.34 7.22
C HIS A 112 -10.08 4.91 7.78
N GLY A 113 -10.25 4.97 9.11
CA GLY A 113 -11.57 4.83 9.73
C GLY A 113 -12.55 5.86 9.18
N LYS A 114 -12.14 7.14 9.11
CA LYS A 114 -12.96 8.23 8.56
C LYS A 114 -13.27 8.06 7.08
N LYS A 115 -12.27 7.79 6.22
CA LYS A 115 -12.50 7.55 4.78
C LYS A 115 -13.47 6.40 4.53
N ARG A 116 -13.41 5.33 5.35
CA ARG A 116 -14.31 4.17 5.23
C ARG A 116 -15.73 4.48 5.68
N GLU A 117 -15.91 5.26 6.75
CA GLU A 117 -17.23 5.72 7.20
C GLU A 117 -17.86 6.72 6.22
N GLU A 118 -17.07 7.63 5.64
CA GLU A 118 -17.53 8.59 4.64
C GLU A 118 -17.91 7.90 3.31
N ALA A 119 -17.10 6.93 2.86
CA ALA A 119 -17.43 6.12 1.69
C ALA A 119 -18.73 5.31 1.90
N LYS A 120 -18.95 4.80 3.11
CA LYS A 120 -20.16 4.04 3.45
C LYS A 120 -21.41 4.93 3.48
N LYS A 121 -21.30 6.16 4.00
CA LYS A 121 -22.40 7.14 3.97
C LYS A 121 -22.78 7.57 2.55
N GLN A 122 -21.80 7.83 1.69
CA GLN A 122 -22.06 8.21 0.29
C GLN A 122 -22.69 7.08 -0.54
N GLU A 123 -22.42 5.82 -0.19
CA GLU A 123 -23.02 4.65 -0.84
C GLU A 123 -24.45 4.37 -0.36
N GLU A 124 -24.78 4.71 0.90
CA GLU A 124 -26.15 4.67 1.45
C GLU A 124 -27.03 5.81 0.89
N GLU A 125 -26.51 7.04 0.78
CA GLU A 125 -27.23 8.19 0.20
C GLU A 125 -27.57 8.03 -1.29
N LYS A 126 -26.82 7.19 -2.01
CA LYS A 126 -27.02 6.93 -3.45
C LYS A 126 -28.02 5.81 -3.73
N LYS A 127 -28.54 5.13 -2.70
CA LYS A 127 -29.47 3.99 -2.81
C LYS A 127 -30.93 4.31 -2.48
N GLU A 128 -31.28 5.53 -2.04
CA GLU A 128 -32.69 5.95 -1.96
C GLU A 128 -33.25 6.15 -3.38
N PRO A 129 -34.30 5.39 -3.78
CA PRO A 129 -34.93 5.61 -5.07
C PRO A 129 -35.77 6.89 -5.02
N ALA A 130 -35.69 7.66 -6.10
CA ALA A 130 -36.65 8.71 -6.39
C ALA A 130 -38.03 8.07 -6.65
N GLU A 131 -38.89 8.01 -5.61
CA GLU A 131 -40.27 7.56 -5.75
C GLU A 131 -41.24 8.76 -5.75
N THR A 132 -41.80 8.98 -6.94
CA THR A 132 -43.16 9.45 -7.26
C THR A 132 -43.70 10.74 -6.62
N GLY A 133 -43.41 11.87 -7.27
CA GLY A 133 -44.28 13.06 -7.20
C GLY A 133 -45.41 12.95 -8.23
N GLU A 134 -46.59 12.53 -7.78
CA GLU A 134 -47.88 12.60 -8.47
C GLU A 134 -48.08 13.95 -9.17
N LYS A 135 -48.02 13.98 -10.50
CA LYS A 135 -48.52 15.13 -11.29
C LYS A 135 -50.01 14.96 -11.46
N LYS A 136 -50.75 15.64 -10.58
CA LYS A 136 -52.19 15.90 -10.71
C LYS A 136 -52.47 16.45 -12.12
N CYS A 137 -53.13 15.64 -12.95
CA CYS A 137 -53.71 16.09 -14.22
C CYS A 137 -54.92 16.96 -13.88
N GLU A 138 -54.79 18.26 -14.14
CA GLU A 138 -55.91 19.20 -14.10
C GLU A 138 -55.76 20.09 -15.33
N ASP A 139 -56.39 19.68 -16.43
CA ASP A 139 -57.25 20.55 -17.25
C ASP A 139 -57.95 19.70 -18.32
N CYS A 140 -59.25 19.49 -18.12
CA CYS A 140 -60.17 18.94 -19.08
C CYS A 140 -61.35 19.91 -19.12
N GLN A 141 -61.30 20.90 -20.02
CA GLN A 141 -62.47 21.57 -20.61
C GLN A 141 -62.09 22.38 -21.86
#